data_AF-A0A662RVV9-F1
#
_entry.id   AF-A0A662RVV9-F1
#
_cell.length_a   1.000
_cell.length_b   1.000
_cell.length_c   1.000
_cell.angle_alpha   90.00
_cell.angle_beta   90.00
_cell.angle_gamma   90.00
#
_symmetry.space_group_name_H-M   'P 1'
#
loop_
_entity.id
_entity.type
_entity.pdbx_description
1 polymer ?
#
loop_
_entity_poly.entity_id
_entity_poly.type
_entity_poly.pdbx_seq_one_letter_code
_entity_poly.pdbx_strand_id
1 'polypeptide(L)'
;MKTKRIILLLILVVLVAAIVAGATVYFSNKSGRHKLKKIESELAKNIVPAREKLIKMCPSGYDTKKLERAFDRYIEYARRGQVKINYVKQNLVPYLISAVEDGKLSSREADSLAVLFKNAARASK
;
A
#
# COMPACT_ATOMS: atom_id res chain seq x y z
N MET A 1 20.98 9.12 -6.03
CA MET A 1 19.71 9.80 -6.39
C MET A 1 18.58 8.87 -6.89
N LYS A 2 18.86 7.66 -7.40
CA LYS A 2 17.82 6.74 -7.91
C LYS A 2 16.95 6.11 -6.81
N THR A 3 17.54 5.74 -5.68
CA THR A 3 16.83 5.13 -4.53
C THR A 3 15.78 6.09 -3.94
N LYS A 4 16.13 7.37 -3.76
CA LYS A 4 15.20 8.42 -3.30
C LYS A 4 13.97 8.60 -4.20
N ARG A 5 14.12 8.46 -5.53
CA ARG A 5 12.98 8.50 -6.47
C ARG A 5 12.08 7.24 -6.35
N ILE A 6 12.67 6.09 -6.06
CA ILE A 6 11.93 4.83 -5.87
C ILE A 6 11.18 4.83 -4.53
N ILE A 7 11.80 5.37 -3.47
CA ILE A 7 11.21 5.59 -2.14
C ILE A 7 9.96 6.47 -2.28
N LEU A 8 10.12 7.61 -2.95
CA LEU A 8 9.01 8.54 -3.18
C LEU A 8 7.84 7.86 -3.91
N LEU A 9 8.15 7.08 -4.95
CA LEU A 9 7.12 6.36 -5.73
C LEU A 9 6.36 5.32 -4.90
N LEU A 10 7.03 4.54 -4.05
CA LEU A 10 6.38 3.52 -3.20
C LEU A 10 5.45 4.16 -2.16
N ILE A 11 5.89 5.23 -1.49
CA ILE A 11 5.09 5.97 -0.52
C ILE A 11 3.91 6.66 -1.21
N LEU A 12 4.17 7.25 -2.39
CA LEU A 12 3.14 7.87 -3.22
C LEU A 12 2.05 6.85 -3.57
N VAL A 13 2.39 5.61 -3.90
CA VAL A 13 1.39 4.57 -4.21
C VAL A 13 0.52 4.22 -3.01
N VAL A 14 1.11 4.07 -1.83
CA VAL A 14 0.37 3.75 -0.61
C VAL A 14 -0.53 4.91 -0.18
N LEU A 15 -0.05 6.15 -0.33
CA LEU A 15 -0.83 7.37 -0.09
C LEU A 15 -1.95 7.55 -1.13
N VAL A 16 -1.67 7.39 -2.42
CA VAL A 16 -2.66 7.52 -3.49
C VAL A 16 -3.74 6.44 -3.35
N ALA A 17 -3.39 5.20 -3.00
CA ALA A 17 -4.38 4.17 -2.71
C ALA A 17 -5.30 4.56 -1.53
N ALA A 18 -4.76 5.14 -0.45
CA ALA A 18 -5.53 5.61 0.69
C ALA A 18 -6.34 6.90 0.42
N ILE A 19 -5.86 7.78 -0.45
CA ILE A 19 -6.54 9.03 -0.84
C ILE A 19 -7.67 8.73 -1.84
N VAL A 20 -7.42 7.85 -2.82
CA VAL A 20 -8.46 7.37 -3.73
C VAL A 20 -9.58 6.66 -2.97
N ALA A 21 -9.24 5.93 -1.90
CA ALA A 21 -10.22 5.34 -0.99
C ALA A 21 -11.18 6.40 -0.43
N GLY A 22 -10.62 7.46 0.17
CA GLY A 22 -11.38 8.58 0.73
C GLY A 22 -12.16 9.35 -0.35
N ALA A 23 -11.54 9.56 -1.52
CA ALA A 23 -12.18 10.20 -2.66
C ALA A 23 -13.32 9.35 -3.24
N THR A 24 -13.19 8.02 -3.29
CA THR A 24 -14.25 7.13 -3.82
C THR A 24 -15.48 7.12 -2.91
N VAL A 25 -15.30 7.15 -1.58
CA VAL A 25 -16.41 7.34 -0.64
C VAL A 25 -17.05 8.72 -0.80
N TYR A 26 -16.24 9.76 -0.99
CA TYR A 26 -16.71 11.14 -1.16
C TYR A 26 -17.44 11.38 -2.50
N PHE A 27 -16.94 10.79 -3.60
CA PHE A 27 -17.51 10.91 -4.95
C PHE A 27 -18.66 9.93 -5.22
N SER A 28 -18.76 8.81 -4.50
CA SER A 28 -19.93 7.92 -4.57
C SER A 28 -21.25 8.63 -4.23
N ASN A 29 -21.21 9.79 -3.54
CA ASN A 29 -22.37 10.64 -3.29
C ASN A 29 -22.68 11.66 -4.42
N LYS A 30 -21.77 11.91 -5.36
CA LYS A 30 -21.97 12.88 -6.45
C LYS A 30 -21.11 12.52 -7.67
N SER A 31 -21.70 11.77 -8.62
CA SER A 31 -21.33 11.80 -10.05
C SER A 31 -19.96 11.24 -10.48
N GLY A 32 -19.98 10.13 -11.24
CA GLY A 32 -19.08 9.92 -12.38
C GLY A 32 -18.28 8.60 -12.43
N ARG A 33 -18.90 7.50 -12.88
CA ARG A 33 -18.25 6.19 -13.17
C ARG A 33 -16.99 6.28 -14.05
N HIS A 34 -16.85 7.32 -14.88
CA HIS A 34 -15.72 7.48 -15.80
C HIS A 34 -14.42 7.96 -15.10
N LYS A 35 -14.52 8.79 -14.06
CA LYS A 35 -13.37 9.23 -13.26
C LYS A 35 -12.79 8.09 -12.42
N LEU A 36 -13.67 7.24 -11.89
CA LEU A 36 -13.31 6.04 -11.13
C LEU A 36 -12.45 5.07 -11.95
N LYS A 37 -12.82 4.77 -13.19
CA LYS A 37 -12.04 3.87 -14.08
C LYS A 37 -10.63 4.40 -14.39
N LYS A 38 -10.46 5.71 -14.59
CA LYS A 38 -9.14 6.31 -14.84
C LYS A 38 -8.24 6.19 -13.62
N ILE A 39 -8.80 6.45 -12.43
CA ILE A 39 -8.10 6.32 -11.16
C ILE A 39 -7.74 4.86 -10.87
N GLU A 40 -8.63 3.91 -11.12
CA GLU A 40 -8.34 2.48 -10.99
C GLU A 40 -7.21 2.03 -11.92
N SER A 41 -7.19 2.53 -13.16
CA SER A 41 -6.12 2.24 -14.12
C SER A 41 -4.78 2.81 -13.67
N GLU A 42 -4.73 4.05 -13.19
CA GLU A 42 -3.50 4.65 -12.67
C GLU A 42 -3.02 4.00 -11.37
N LEU A 43 -3.95 3.58 -10.50
CA LEU A 43 -3.63 2.77 -9.33
C LEU A 43 -3.02 1.43 -9.75
N ALA A 44 -3.62 0.70 -10.68
CA ALA A 44 -3.09 -0.58 -11.14
C ALA A 44 -1.67 -0.46 -11.70
N LYS A 45 -1.39 0.59 -12.47
CA LYS A 45 -0.06 0.88 -13.03
C LYS A 45 1.03 1.06 -11.96
N ASN A 46 0.68 1.52 -10.77
CA ASN A 46 1.67 1.81 -9.73
C ASN A 46 1.65 0.80 -8.56
N ILE A 47 0.51 0.18 -8.27
CA ILE A 47 0.33 -0.83 -7.20
C ILE A 47 1.09 -2.12 -7.53
N VAL A 48 1.00 -2.62 -8.76
CA VAL A 48 1.68 -3.87 -9.15
C VAL A 48 3.21 -3.73 -9.02
N PRO A 49 3.86 -2.68 -9.57
CA PRO A 49 5.29 -2.47 -9.35
C PRO A 49 5.68 -2.24 -7.89
N ALA A 50 4.80 -1.62 -7.08
CA ALA A 50 5.04 -1.42 -5.66
C ALA A 50 5.08 -2.76 -4.90
N ARG A 51 4.10 -3.63 -5.15
CA ARG A 51 4.03 -4.99 -4.62
C ARG A 51 5.29 -5.79 -4.99
N GLU A 52 5.66 -5.78 -6.26
CA GLU A 52 6.86 -6.50 -6.74
C GLU A 52 8.16 -5.98 -6.11
N LYS A 53 8.31 -4.66 -5.96
CA LYS A 53 9.49 -4.08 -5.30
C LYS A 53 9.56 -4.50 -3.83
N LEU A 54 8.44 -4.46 -3.12
CA LEU A 54 8.36 -4.92 -1.73
C LEU A 54 8.76 -6.38 -1.56
N ILE A 55 8.33 -7.24 -2.47
CA ILE A 55 8.70 -8.66 -2.48
C ILE A 55 10.20 -8.83 -2.76
N LYS A 56 10.76 -8.08 -3.72
CA LYS A 56 12.19 -8.11 -4.04
C LYS A 56 13.09 -7.65 -2.91
N MET A 57 12.57 -6.89 -1.94
CA MET A 57 13.31 -6.46 -0.76
C MET A 57 13.35 -7.55 0.33
N CYS A 58 12.49 -8.57 0.26
CA CYS A 58 12.49 -9.66 1.24
C CYS A 58 13.75 -10.52 1.11
N PRO A 59 14.22 -11.14 2.21
CA PRO A 59 15.40 -11.98 2.17
C PRO A 59 15.10 -13.33 1.51
N SER A 60 16.16 -13.99 1.02
CA SER A 60 16.04 -15.34 0.46
C SER A 60 15.51 -16.31 1.52
N GLY A 61 14.51 -17.13 1.16
CA GLY A 61 13.86 -18.07 2.08
C GLY A 61 12.68 -17.51 2.89
N TYR A 62 12.35 -16.23 2.77
CA TYR A 62 11.13 -15.68 3.34
C TYR A 62 9.87 -16.11 2.56
N ASP A 63 8.76 -16.40 3.25
CA ASP A 63 7.45 -16.66 2.63
C ASP A 63 6.85 -15.35 2.09
N THR A 64 7.26 -14.98 0.88
CA THR A 64 6.77 -13.78 0.18
C THR A 64 5.26 -13.81 -0.07
N LYS A 65 4.63 -15.00 -0.14
CA LYS A 65 3.17 -15.13 -0.28
C LYS A 65 2.41 -14.59 0.92
N LYS A 66 3.01 -14.58 2.10
CA LYS A 66 2.41 -13.96 3.29
C LYS A 66 2.30 -12.44 3.14
N LEU A 67 3.37 -11.80 2.66
CA LEU A 67 3.40 -10.35 2.44
C LEU A 67 2.52 -9.94 1.26
N GLU A 68 2.58 -10.68 0.15
CA GLU A 68 1.70 -10.51 -1.01
C GLU A 68 0.23 -10.48 -0.61
N ARG A 69 -0.24 -11.52 0.09
CA ARG A 69 -1.65 -11.63 0.53
C ARG A 69 -2.06 -10.54 1.52
N ALA A 70 -1.11 -10.00 2.29
CA ALA A 70 -1.40 -8.90 3.21
C ALA A 70 -1.55 -7.58 2.46
N PHE A 71 -0.64 -7.31 1.52
CA PHE A 71 -0.66 -6.16 0.64
C PHE A 71 -1.92 -6.15 -0.24
N ASP A 72 -2.25 -7.27 -0.89
CA ASP A 72 -3.40 -7.38 -1.79
C ASP A 72 -4.72 -7.12 -1.03
N ARG A 73 -4.84 -7.64 0.21
CA ARG A 73 -5.97 -7.31 1.09
C ARG A 73 -6.01 -5.85 1.50
N TYR A 74 -4.88 -5.24 1.83
CA TYR A 74 -4.84 -3.81 2.13
C TYR A 74 -5.36 -2.98 0.94
N ILE A 75 -4.96 -3.30 -0.29
CA ILE A 75 -5.43 -2.62 -1.49
C ILE A 75 -6.94 -2.84 -1.72
N GLU A 76 -7.44 -4.05 -1.52
CA GLU A 76 -8.88 -4.34 -1.61
C GLU A 76 -9.69 -3.48 -0.65
N TYR A 77 -9.28 -3.41 0.62
CA TYR A 77 -9.93 -2.59 1.63
C TYR A 77 -9.76 -1.10 1.33
N ALA A 78 -8.61 -0.68 0.80
CA ALA A 78 -8.41 0.69 0.36
C ALA A 78 -9.41 1.05 -0.74
N ARG A 79 -9.59 0.21 -1.76
CA ARG A 79 -10.58 0.46 -2.82
C ARG A 79 -12.01 0.59 -2.30
N ARG A 80 -12.35 -0.11 -1.21
CA ARG A 80 -13.66 -0.04 -0.57
C ARG A 80 -13.82 1.15 0.39
N GLY A 81 -12.80 1.99 0.57
CA GLY A 81 -12.85 3.07 1.55
C GLY A 81 -12.75 2.59 3.01
N GLN A 82 -12.33 1.35 3.22
CA GLN A 82 -12.36 0.66 4.52
C GLN A 82 -11.00 0.66 5.23
N VAL A 83 -10.06 1.50 4.80
CA VAL A 83 -8.75 1.65 5.44
C VAL A 83 -8.74 2.79 6.45
N LYS A 84 -8.06 2.58 7.58
CA LYS A 84 -7.82 3.65 8.55
C LYS A 84 -6.70 4.56 8.07
N ILE A 85 -7.04 5.67 7.42
CA ILE A 85 -6.06 6.64 6.89
C ILE A 85 -5.09 7.11 7.99
N ASN A 86 -5.57 7.38 9.21
CA ASN A 86 -4.69 7.79 10.32
C ASN A 86 -3.72 6.68 10.73
N TYR A 87 -4.18 5.43 10.77
CA TYR A 87 -3.30 4.29 11.04
C TYR A 87 -2.23 4.13 9.96
N VAL A 88 -2.62 4.26 8.69
CA VAL A 88 -1.69 4.20 7.55
C VAL A 88 -0.64 5.30 7.68
N LYS A 89 -1.04 6.55 7.94
CA LYS A 89 -0.11 7.68 8.07
C LYS A 89 0.85 7.55 9.26
N GLN A 90 0.37 7.07 10.40
CA GLN A 90 1.17 7.02 11.64
C GLN A 90 2.02 5.76 11.76
N ASN A 91 1.61 4.63 11.16
CA ASN A 91 2.25 3.34 11.37
C ASN A 91 2.82 2.78 10.07
N LEU A 92 2.01 2.68 9.03
CA LEU A 92 2.40 1.99 7.79
C LEU A 92 3.38 2.82 6.94
N VAL A 93 3.12 4.13 6.79
CA VAL A 93 3.96 5.02 5.98
C VAL A 93 5.37 5.18 6.56
N PRO A 94 5.56 5.48 7.87
CA PRO A 94 6.89 5.59 8.46
C PRO A 94 7.68 4.29 8.33
N TYR A 95 7.00 3.16 8.52
CA TYR A 95 7.62 1.85 8.38
C TYR A 95 8.09 1.57 6.95
N LEU A 96 7.26 1.91 5.95
CA LEU A 96 7.63 1.78 4.54
C LEU A 96 8.77 2.74 4.14
N ILE A 97 8.85 3.92 4.73
CA ILE A 97 9.99 4.83 4.53
C ILE A 97 11.28 4.14 5.00
N SER A 98 11.32 3.68 6.26
CA SER A 98 12.48 3.00 6.84
C SER A 98 12.89 1.79 6.01
N ALA A 99 11.94 0.89 5.71
CA ALA A 99 12.19 -0.30 4.92
C ALA A 99 12.85 -0.01 3.56
N VAL A 100 12.44 1.07 2.88
CA VAL A 100 12.96 1.40 1.55
C VAL A 100 14.25 2.21 1.62
N GLU A 101 14.50 2.97 2.69
CA GLU A 101 15.80 3.58 2.97
C GLU A 101 16.88 2.51 3.14
N ASP A 102 16.57 1.44 3.86
CA ASP A 102 17.48 0.30 4.07
C ASP A 102 17.64 -0.57 2.82
N GLY A 103 16.65 -0.52 1.90
CA GLY A 103 16.68 -1.20 0.60
C GLY A 103 16.58 -2.72 0.65
N LYS A 104 16.51 -3.29 1.86
CA LYS A 104 16.30 -4.71 2.15
C LYS A 104 15.46 -4.83 3.42
N LEU A 105 14.67 -5.89 3.48
CA LEU A 105 13.91 -6.29 4.66
C LEU A 105 14.57 -7.53 5.25
N SER A 106 14.66 -7.59 6.57
CA SER A 106 14.78 -8.84 7.30
C SER A 106 13.44 -9.59 7.29
N SER A 107 13.46 -10.89 7.60
CA SER A 107 12.24 -11.70 7.72
C SER A 107 11.29 -11.13 8.78
N ARG A 108 11.83 -10.59 9.87
CA ARG A 108 11.07 -9.95 10.94
C ARG A 108 10.38 -8.67 10.46
N GLU A 109 11.07 -7.88 9.63
CA GLU A 109 10.52 -6.64 9.10
C GLU A 109 9.44 -6.90 8.04
N ALA A 110 9.67 -7.87 7.16
CA ALA A 110 8.66 -8.32 6.21
C ALA A 110 7.40 -8.86 6.91
N ASP A 111 7.57 -9.58 8.02
CA ASP A 111 6.46 -10.05 8.85
C ASP A 111 5.72 -8.91 9.54
N SER A 112 6.46 -7.96 10.12
CA SER A 112 5.89 -6.78 10.76
C SER A 112 5.09 -5.95 9.76
N LEU A 113 5.63 -5.78 8.55
CA LEU A 113 4.96 -5.09 7.47
C LEU A 113 3.69 -5.81 7.01
N ALA A 114 3.71 -7.15 6.91
CA ALA A 114 2.52 -7.93 6.62
C ALA A 114 1.43 -7.76 7.71
N VAL A 115 1.83 -7.62 8.98
CA VAL A 115 0.90 -7.31 10.09
C VAL A 115 0.36 -5.90 9.96
N LEU A 116 1.18 -4.90 9.64
CA LEU A 116 0.74 -3.51 9.44
C LEU A 116 -0.28 -3.40 8.31
N PHE A 117 -0.07 -4.08 7.17
CA PHE A 117 -1.06 -4.13 6.09
C PHE A 117 -2.38 -4.77 6.54
N LYS A 118 -2.32 -5.89 7.28
CA LYS A 118 -3.52 -6.54 7.83
C LYS A 118 -4.27 -5.64 8.81
N ASN A 119 -3.55 -4.91 9.68
CA ASN A 119 -4.15 -4.01 10.65
C ASN A 119 -4.78 -2.79 9.98
N ALA A 120 -4.14 -2.25 8.94
CA ALA A 120 -4.70 -1.19 8.12
C ALA A 120 -6.01 -1.61 7.43
N ALA A 121 -6.13 -2.89 7.04
CA ALA A 121 -7.33 -3.47 6.44
C ALA A 121 -8.42 -3.85 7.46
N ARG A 122 -8.07 -4.39 8.63
CA ARG A 122 -9.06 -4.96 9.59
C ARG A 122 -9.88 -3.95 10.36
N ALA A 123 -9.46 -2.70 10.40
CA ALA A 123 -9.86 -1.84 11.48
C ALA A 123 -11.16 -1.05 11.23
N SER A 124 -11.79 -1.12 10.05
CA SER A 124 -13.12 -0.53 9.81
C SER A 124 -14.23 -1.34 10.50
N LYS A 125 -14.46 -1.05 11.77
CA LYS A 125 -15.75 -1.19 12.44
C LYS A 125 -16.04 0.15 13.10
#